data_AF-A0A0B1SKA6-F1
#
_entry.id   AF-A0A0B1SKA6-F1
#
_cell.length_a   1.000
_cell.length_b   1.000
_cell.length_c   1.000
_cell.angle_alpha   90.00
_cell.angle_beta   90.00
_cell.angle_gamma   90.00
#
_symmetry.space_group_name_H-M   'P 1'
#
loop_
_entity.id
_entity.type
_entity.pdbx_description
1 polymer ?
#
loop_
_entity_poly.entity_id
_entity_poly.type
_entity_poly.pdbx_seq_one_letter_code
_entity_poly.pdbx_strand_id
1 'polypeptide(L)'
;MCNAEHSVVDAMIYVHVREYLKYHEAFDKPYGPDGNCVGDVQVVPKAERINWHMDSETLSAIDEAYTVSKSVADDFENSHLVFHEYGKDFMKKIRVSPDAFIQMAMQLAYYKDQGKFELTYEPAVMRLYRDGRTETVRSCSMESCNFVRSMLDKEETDQTRLRLLREACDRHQAYYRNAMAGHGVDRHLFAMYVVSKYYGITSPFLDSVFSMNYALSTSQEWRRYAIVLRHDIHSEQMSVNAMSSHRVTVYYGITSPFLDSAFGMNYALSTSQVRYSLQG
;
A
#
# COMPACT_ATOMS: atom_id res chain seq x y z
N MET A 1 -17.53 3.13 -0.74
CA MET A 1 -16.18 3.22 -1.35
C MET A 1 -15.67 4.63 -1.09
N CYS A 2 -14.38 4.84 -0.83
CA CYS A 2 -13.80 6.16 -0.60
C CYS A 2 -12.56 6.27 -1.49
N ASN A 3 -12.46 7.37 -2.23
CA ASN A 3 -11.29 7.73 -3.03
C ASN A 3 -10.60 8.91 -2.34
N ALA A 4 -9.27 8.96 -2.42
CA ALA A 4 -8.48 9.99 -1.77
C ALA A 4 -7.39 10.52 -2.71
N GLU A 5 -7.15 11.82 -2.65
CA GLU A 5 -6.09 12.50 -3.39
C GLU A 5 -4.75 12.31 -2.64
N HIS A 6 -3.71 11.83 -3.32
CA HIS A 6 -2.51 11.32 -2.66
C HIS A 6 -1.37 12.36 -2.53
N SER A 7 -1.48 13.51 -3.20
CA SER A 7 -0.47 14.56 -3.14
C SER A 7 -0.34 15.13 -1.73
N VAL A 8 -1.45 15.28 -1.01
CA VAL A 8 -1.47 15.93 0.30
C VAL A 8 -1.04 15.02 1.45
N VAL A 9 -1.29 13.72 1.37
CA VAL A 9 -0.99 12.79 2.48
C VAL A 9 -0.89 11.34 2.02
N ASP A 10 -0.10 10.54 2.74
CA ASP A 10 0.05 9.11 2.47
C ASP A 10 -1.16 8.30 2.95
N ALA A 11 -1.43 7.18 2.26
CA ALA A 11 -2.57 6.28 2.50
C ALA A 11 -2.78 5.92 3.99
N MET A 12 -1.70 5.76 4.75
CA MET A 12 -1.77 5.42 6.18
C MET A 12 -2.54 6.42 7.03
N ILE A 13 -2.56 7.70 6.66
CA ILE A 13 -3.33 8.70 7.40
C ILE A 13 -4.83 8.56 7.08
N TYR A 14 -5.20 8.31 5.83
CA TYR A 14 -6.59 8.03 5.46
C TYR A 14 -7.11 6.76 6.13
N VAL A 15 -6.28 5.71 6.22
CA VAL A 15 -6.61 4.49 6.96
C VAL A 15 -6.92 4.83 8.43
N HIS A 16 -6.08 5.64 9.07
CA HIS A 16 -6.28 6.04 10.47
C HIS A 16 -7.56 6.85 10.68
N VAL A 17 -7.84 7.84 9.83
CA VAL A 17 -9.08 8.63 9.89
C VAL A 17 -10.30 7.73 9.76
N ARG A 18 -10.26 6.76 8.82
CA ARG A 18 -11.37 5.84 8.61
C ARG A 18 -11.55 4.86 9.77
N GLU A 19 -10.46 4.31 10.31
CA GLU A 19 -10.50 3.45 11.50
C GLU A 19 -11.11 4.19 12.69
N TYR A 20 -10.71 5.46 12.90
CA TYR A 20 -11.29 6.33 13.91
C TYR A 20 -12.80 6.50 13.74
N LEU A 21 -13.26 6.88 12.54
CA LEU A 21 -14.70 7.03 12.24
C LEU A 21 -15.46 5.73 12.50
N LYS A 22 -14.95 4.59 12.03
CA LYS A 22 -15.59 3.28 12.20
C LYS A 22 -15.65 2.82 13.65
N TYR A 23 -14.61 3.12 14.43
CA TYR A 23 -14.60 2.88 15.86
C TYR A 23 -15.72 3.67 16.55
N HIS A 24 -15.79 4.99 16.32
CA HIS A 24 -16.79 5.85 16.94
C HIS A 24 -18.23 5.48 16.50
N GLU A 25 -18.45 5.15 15.23
CA GLU A 25 -19.74 4.65 14.75
C GLU A 25 -20.20 3.39 15.49
N ALA A 26 -19.27 2.46 15.77
CA ALA A 26 -19.60 1.18 16.39
C ALA A 26 -19.87 1.30 17.91
N PHE A 27 -19.12 2.14 18.62
CA PHE A 27 -19.18 2.23 20.07
C PHE A 27 -20.07 3.36 20.58
N ASP A 28 -20.03 4.54 19.96
CA ASP A 28 -20.85 5.67 20.39
C ASP A 28 -22.27 5.59 19.81
N LYS A 29 -22.49 4.71 18.81
CA LYS A 29 -23.76 4.50 18.12
C LYS A 29 -24.46 5.82 17.79
N PRO A 30 -23.79 6.71 17.03
CA PRO A 30 -24.34 8.02 16.70
C PRO A 30 -25.58 7.93 15.80
N TYR A 31 -25.92 6.74 15.28
CA TYR A 31 -27.06 6.51 14.41
C TYR A 31 -28.07 5.53 15.02
N GLY A 32 -29.35 5.86 14.90
CA GLY A 32 -30.48 5.00 15.29
C GLY A 32 -30.71 3.84 14.31
N PRO A 33 -31.66 2.93 14.60
CA PRO A 33 -32.00 1.79 13.72
C PRO A 33 -32.49 2.18 12.31
N ASP A 34 -32.93 3.43 12.15
CA ASP A 34 -33.36 4.04 10.89
C ASP A 34 -32.21 4.68 10.09
N GLY A 35 -30.99 4.68 10.65
CA GLY A 35 -29.80 5.28 10.04
C GLY A 35 -29.66 6.79 10.28
N ASN A 36 -30.56 7.41 11.03
CA ASN A 36 -30.50 8.85 11.35
C ASN A 36 -29.67 9.11 12.61
N CYS A 37 -29.12 10.33 12.75
CA CYS A 37 -28.39 10.71 13.95
C CYS A 37 -29.28 10.63 15.20
N VAL A 38 -28.75 10.08 16.30
CA VAL A 38 -29.43 10.09 17.60
C VAL A 38 -29.41 11.48 18.23
N GLY A 39 -30.49 11.85 18.92
CA GLY A 39 -30.65 13.15 19.60
C GLY A 39 -31.78 14.00 19.01
N ASP A 40 -31.99 15.18 19.60
CA ASP A 40 -33.04 16.10 19.18
C ASP A 40 -32.57 16.99 18.04
N VAL A 41 -33.31 16.98 16.93
CA VAL A 41 -33.03 17.82 15.76
C VAL A 41 -33.23 19.29 16.12
N GLN A 42 -32.12 20.03 16.24
CA GLN A 42 -32.16 21.48 16.51
C GLN A 42 -32.31 22.29 15.22
N VAL A 43 -31.58 21.90 14.16
CA VAL A 43 -31.53 22.61 12.88
C VAL A 43 -31.36 21.58 11.76
N VAL A 44 -32.15 21.71 10.70
CA VAL A 44 -31.92 21.00 9.44
C VAL A 44 -31.43 22.01 8.41
N PRO A 45 -30.14 22.00 8.02
CA PRO A 45 -29.64 22.94 7.03
C PRO A 45 -30.31 22.67 5.68
N LYS A 46 -30.68 23.74 4.97
CA LYS A 46 -31.19 23.62 3.61
C LYS A 46 -30.02 23.33 2.67
N ALA A 47 -30.06 22.21 1.96
CA ALA A 47 -29.07 21.92 0.92
C ALA A 47 -29.17 22.95 -0.21
N GLU A 48 -28.04 23.56 -0.54
CA GLU A 48 -27.93 24.52 -1.65
C GLU A 48 -27.34 23.84 -2.88
N ARG A 49 -28.04 23.97 -4.01
CA ARG A 49 -27.55 23.45 -5.28
C ARG A 49 -26.45 24.35 -5.81
N ILE A 50 -25.25 23.80 -5.99
CA ILE A 50 -24.17 24.47 -6.71
C ILE A 50 -24.52 24.43 -8.20
N ASN A 51 -24.74 25.61 -8.80
CA ASN A 51 -25.07 25.75 -10.21
C ASN A 51 -23.80 26.11 -11.01
N TRP A 52 -23.64 25.48 -12.17
CA TRP A 52 -22.54 25.72 -13.09
C TRP A 52 -23.12 26.21 -14.42
N HIS A 53 -22.56 27.29 -14.95
CA HIS A 53 -22.85 27.71 -16.33
C HIS A 53 -21.82 27.06 -17.24
N MET A 54 -22.29 26.19 -18.15
CA MET A 54 -21.44 25.46 -19.07
C MET A 54 -21.53 26.12 -20.45
N ASP A 55 -20.41 26.68 -20.91
CA ASP A 55 -20.26 27.15 -22.27
C ASP A 55 -19.80 26.03 -23.21
N SER A 56 -19.67 26.33 -24.49
CA SER A 56 -19.25 25.33 -25.49
C SER A 56 -17.86 24.77 -25.21
N GLU A 57 -16.94 25.57 -24.65
CA GLU A 57 -15.60 25.13 -24.29
C GLU A 57 -15.66 24.11 -23.14
N THR A 58 -16.41 24.43 -22.08
CA THR A 58 -16.63 23.54 -20.93
C THR A 58 -17.29 22.22 -21.35
N LEU A 59 -18.31 22.27 -22.21
CA LEU A 59 -18.98 21.07 -22.71
C LEU A 59 -18.01 20.20 -23.52
N SER A 60 -17.18 20.81 -24.38
CA SER A 60 -16.15 20.08 -25.12
C SER A 60 -15.12 19.44 -24.19
N ALA A 61 -14.69 20.15 -23.15
CA ALA A 61 -13.75 19.62 -22.16
C ALA A 61 -14.35 18.45 -21.35
N ILE A 62 -15.66 18.47 -21.08
CA ILE A 62 -16.37 17.35 -20.44
C ILE A 62 -16.34 16.10 -21.34
N ASP A 63 -16.61 16.27 -22.64
CA ASP A 63 -16.61 15.15 -23.60
C ASP A 63 -15.20 14.55 -23.78
N GLU A 64 -14.17 15.40 -23.82
CA GLU A 64 -12.78 14.96 -23.82
C GLU A 64 -12.42 14.20 -22.54
N ALA A 65 -12.73 14.78 -21.36
CA ALA A 65 -12.46 14.14 -20.07
C ALA A 65 -13.20 12.82 -19.91
N TYR A 66 -14.44 12.71 -20.41
CA TYR A 66 -15.19 11.46 -20.45
C TYR A 66 -14.50 10.42 -21.32
N THR A 67 -14.06 10.81 -22.52
CA THR A 67 -13.37 9.91 -23.46
C THR A 67 -12.09 9.35 -22.84
N VAL A 68 -11.27 10.23 -22.22
CA VAL A 68 -10.04 9.82 -21.50
C VAL A 68 -10.37 8.91 -20.32
N SER A 69 -11.30 9.31 -19.45
CA SER A 69 -11.65 8.54 -18.25
C SER A 69 -12.22 7.17 -18.59
N LYS A 70 -13.04 7.09 -19.64
CA LYS A 70 -13.59 5.83 -20.11
C LYS A 70 -12.50 4.92 -20.66
N SER A 71 -11.57 5.45 -21.47
CA SER A 71 -10.45 4.65 -21.97
C SER A 71 -9.60 4.08 -20.83
N VAL A 72 -9.34 4.87 -19.78
CA VAL A 72 -8.60 4.38 -18.59
C VAL A 72 -9.42 3.32 -17.84
N ALA A 73 -10.73 3.50 -17.70
CA ALA A 73 -11.58 2.54 -17.02
C ALA A 73 -11.73 1.21 -17.80
N ASP A 74 -11.76 1.28 -19.12
CA ASP A 74 -11.87 0.11 -20.00
C ASP A 74 -10.55 -0.70 -20.07
N ASP A 75 -9.40 -0.06 -19.86
CA ASP A 75 -8.06 -0.67 -19.87
C ASP A 75 -7.62 -1.19 -18.48
N PHE A 76 -8.25 -0.71 -17.40
CA PHE A 76 -7.85 -1.05 -16.04
C PHE A 76 -8.38 -2.42 -15.59
N GLU A 77 -7.47 -3.35 -15.27
CA GLU A 77 -7.82 -4.62 -14.64
C GLU A 77 -7.51 -4.60 -13.14
N ASN A 78 -8.46 -5.10 -12.33
CA ASN A 78 -8.24 -5.23 -10.89
C ASN A 78 -8.85 -6.53 -10.37
N SER A 79 -8.00 -7.32 -9.70
CA SER A 79 -8.35 -8.61 -9.12
C SER A 79 -8.15 -8.59 -7.61
N HIS A 80 -9.09 -9.18 -6.88
CA HIS A 80 -9.05 -9.29 -5.43
C HIS A 80 -9.02 -10.75 -5.00
N LEU A 81 -8.05 -11.10 -4.15
CA LEU A 81 -7.89 -12.45 -3.62
C LEU A 81 -7.89 -12.42 -2.10
N VAL A 82 -8.71 -13.28 -1.47
CA VAL A 82 -8.61 -13.56 -0.04
C VAL A 82 -8.01 -14.94 0.13
N PHE A 83 -6.77 -14.98 0.61
CA PHE A 83 -6.04 -16.20 0.89
C PHE A 83 -6.33 -16.66 2.32
N HIS A 84 -6.97 -17.83 2.43
CA HIS A 84 -7.55 -18.33 3.68
C HIS A 84 -6.72 -19.39 4.40
N GLU A 85 -5.64 -19.90 3.78
CA GLU A 85 -4.88 -21.03 4.34
C GLU A 85 -3.99 -20.61 5.52
N TYR A 86 -3.49 -19.37 5.51
CA TYR A 86 -2.69 -18.82 6.59
C TYR A 86 -2.78 -17.29 6.66
N GLY A 87 -2.26 -16.75 7.77
CA GLY A 87 -2.00 -15.32 7.95
C GLY A 87 -0.68 -15.08 8.67
N LYS A 88 -0.54 -13.91 9.30
CA LYS A 88 0.70 -13.49 9.96
C LYS A 88 1.17 -14.44 11.07
N ASP A 89 0.29 -15.23 11.67
CA ASP A 89 0.65 -16.18 12.73
C ASP A 89 1.56 -17.30 12.23
N PHE A 90 1.31 -17.80 11.02
CA PHE A 90 2.18 -18.80 10.39
C PHE A 90 3.58 -18.24 10.14
N MET A 91 3.66 -17.06 9.53
CA MET A 91 4.92 -16.38 9.21
C MET A 91 5.76 -16.14 10.48
N LYS A 92 5.11 -15.72 11.57
CA LYS A 92 5.76 -15.58 12.88
C LYS A 92 6.25 -16.90 13.45
N LYS A 93 5.49 -18.00 13.32
CA LYS A 93 5.91 -19.34 13.77
C LYS A 93 7.19 -19.82 13.08
N ILE A 94 7.36 -19.53 11.79
CA ILE A 94 8.59 -19.88 11.05
C ILE A 94 9.73 -18.85 11.22
N ARG A 95 9.50 -17.83 12.07
CA ARG A 95 10.45 -16.76 12.44
C ARG A 95 10.84 -15.83 11.30
N VAL A 96 9.88 -15.44 10.47
CA VAL A 96 10.08 -14.40 9.45
C VAL A 96 9.10 -13.25 9.64
N SER A 97 9.50 -12.05 9.20
CA SER A 97 8.58 -10.92 9.17
C SER A 97 7.41 -11.22 8.21
N PRO A 98 6.15 -11.01 8.63
CA PRO A 98 5.00 -11.19 7.77
C PRO A 98 5.07 -10.38 6.47
N ASP A 99 5.54 -9.14 6.58
CA ASP A 99 5.73 -8.24 5.45
C ASP A 99 6.76 -8.79 4.46
N ALA A 100 7.96 -9.09 4.95
CA ALA A 100 9.04 -9.62 4.13
C ALA A 100 8.68 -10.96 3.47
N PHE A 101 7.93 -11.82 4.17
CA PHE A 101 7.45 -13.08 3.61
C PHE A 101 6.54 -12.84 2.40
N ILE A 102 5.62 -11.87 2.48
CA ILE A 102 4.76 -11.52 1.35
C ILE A 102 5.56 -10.92 0.20
N GLN A 103 6.51 -10.03 0.49
CA GLN A 103 7.41 -9.47 -0.53
C GLN A 103 8.18 -10.58 -1.25
N MET A 104 8.71 -11.57 -0.53
CA MET A 104 9.37 -12.73 -1.14
C MET A 104 8.42 -13.62 -1.94
N ALA A 105 7.18 -13.79 -1.48
CA ALA A 105 6.15 -14.51 -2.23
C ALA A 105 5.80 -13.81 -3.55
N MET A 106 5.76 -12.47 -3.57
CA MET A 106 5.57 -11.68 -4.78
C MET A 106 6.77 -11.80 -5.73
N GLN A 107 8.00 -11.75 -5.22
CA GLN A 107 9.21 -12.00 -6.05
C GLN A 107 9.18 -13.38 -6.71
N LEU A 108 8.78 -14.42 -5.97
CA LEU A 108 8.64 -15.77 -6.51
C LEU A 108 7.52 -15.86 -7.55
N ALA A 109 6.36 -15.28 -7.28
CA ALA A 109 5.22 -15.28 -8.20
C ALA A 109 5.57 -14.57 -9.52
N TYR A 110 6.18 -13.37 -9.44
CA TYR A 110 6.59 -12.62 -10.61
C TYR A 110 7.62 -13.37 -11.46
N TYR A 111 8.65 -13.95 -10.83
CA TYR A 111 9.65 -14.71 -11.59
C TYR A 111 9.07 -15.96 -12.25
N LYS A 112 8.12 -16.64 -11.62
CA LYS A 112 7.44 -17.80 -12.22
C LYS A 112 6.63 -17.43 -13.46
N ASP A 113 6.05 -16.25 -13.46
CA ASP A 113 5.18 -15.75 -14.53
C ASP A 113 6.00 -15.13 -15.67
N GLN A 114 6.97 -14.28 -15.32
CA GLN A 114 7.72 -13.44 -16.27
C GLN A 114 9.10 -13.99 -16.64
N GLY A 115 9.63 -14.96 -15.88
CA GLY A 115 10.94 -15.58 -16.13
C GLY A 115 12.15 -14.67 -15.87
N LYS A 116 11.95 -13.49 -15.27
CA LYS A 116 12.98 -12.49 -15.00
C LYS A 116 12.78 -11.81 -13.65
N PHE A 117 13.86 -11.22 -13.12
CA PHE A 117 13.81 -10.35 -11.95
C PHE A 117 13.71 -8.90 -12.39
N GLU A 118 12.88 -8.12 -11.71
CA GLU A 118 12.62 -6.71 -12.06
C GLU A 118 12.58 -5.82 -10.84
N LEU A 119 12.76 -4.51 -11.07
CA LEU A 119 12.70 -3.52 -10.02
C LEU A 119 11.33 -3.52 -9.34
N THR A 120 11.36 -3.62 -8.02
CA THR A 120 10.18 -3.66 -7.16
C THR A 120 10.23 -2.51 -6.16
N TYR A 121 9.18 -1.70 -6.16
CA TYR A 121 8.98 -0.60 -5.24
C TYR A 121 8.13 -1.04 -4.04
N GLU A 122 8.55 -0.69 -2.84
CA GLU A 122 7.74 -0.73 -1.63
C GLU A 122 7.93 0.59 -0.85
N PRO A 123 6.86 1.26 -0.39
CA PRO A 123 6.98 2.48 0.39
C PRO A 123 7.36 2.19 1.85
N ALA A 124 8.46 2.77 2.31
CA ALA A 124 8.76 2.94 3.74
C ALA A 124 8.30 4.31 4.22
N VAL A 125 7.53 4.36 5.30
CA VAL A 125 7.04 5.62 5.88
C VAL A 125 8.14 6.35 6.64
N MET A 126 8.36 7.63 6.33
CA MET A 126 9.45 8.47 6.87
C MET A 126 9.01 9.35 8.05
N ARG A 127 7.98 8.94 8.80
CA ARG A 127 7.35 9.74 9.86
C ARG A 127 8.22 10.00 11.10
N LEU A 128 9.42 9.43 11.16
CA LEU A 128 10.43 9.79 12.17
C LEU A 128 11.05 11.17 11.91
N TYR A 129 10.93 11.67 10.68
CA TYR A 129 11.46 12.96 10.25
C TYR A 129 10.34 13.97 10.10
N ARG A 130 10.66 15.24 10.36
CA ARG A 130 9.75 16.37 10.10
C ARG A 130 9.39 16.39 8.62
N ASP A 131 8.10 16.49 8.32
CA ASP A 131 7.54 16.50 6.96
C ASP A 131 7.89 15.25 6.12
N GLY A 132 8.32 14.17 6.78
CA GLY A 132 8.68 12.92 6.12
C GLY A 132 7.47 12.21 5.52
N ARG A 133 7.54 11.97 4.20
CA ARG A 133 6.57 11.17 3.43
C ARG A 133 7.05 9.73 3.33
N THR A 134 7.67 9.35 2.21
CA THR A 134 8.12 7.98 1.96
C THR A 134 9.54 7.92 1.42
N GLU A 135 10.22 6.81 1.71
CA GLU A 135 11.42 6.32 1.04
C GLU A 135 11.09 5.02 0.30
N THR A 136 11.89 4.64 -0.69
CA THR A 136 11.74 3.36 -1.41
C THR A 136 12.51 2.25 -0.71
N VAL A 137 11.82 1.14 -0.44
CA VAL A 137 12.42 -0.16 -0.18
C VAL A 137 12.39 -0.95 -1.49
N ARG A 138 13.52 -1.56 -1.83
CA ARG A 138 13.70 -2.36 -3.04
C ARG A 138 13.65 -3.83 -2.67
N SER A 139 12.48 -4.45 -2.82
CA SER A 139 12.25 -5.85 -2.44
C SER A 139 13.06 -6.83 -3.29
N CYS A 140 13.37 -6.45 -4.54
CA CYS A 140 14.24 -7.21 -5.42
C CYS A 140 15.71 -6.98 -5.01
N SER A 141 16.31 -7.99 -4.38
CA SER A 141 17.68 -8.02 -3.88
C SER A 141 18.40 -9.30 -4.35
N MET A 142 19.71 -9.38 -4.15
CA MET A 142 20.45 -10.61 -4.44
C MET A 142 19.94 -11.78 -3.60
N GLU A 143 19.61 -11.54 -2.33
CA GLU A 143 19.06 -12.54 -1.43
C GLU A 143 17.67 -13.01 -1.86
N SER A 144 16.79 -12.10 -2.29
CA SER A 144 15.49 -12.49 -2.85
C SER A 144 15.66 -13.32 -4.12
N CYS A 145 16.58 -12.95 -5.01
CA CYS A 145 16.88 -13.70 -6.22
C CYS A 145 17.39 -15.12 -5.90
N ASN A 146 18.27 -15.25 -4.90
CA ASN A 146 18.80 -16.54 -4.49
C ASN A 146 17.71 -17.44 -3.89
N PHE A 147 16.84 -16.88 -3.05
CA PHE A 147 15.66 -17.58 -2.55
C PHE A 147 14.77 -18.07 -3.69
N VAL A 148 14.39 -17.20 -4.63
CA VAL A 148 13.52 -17.54 -5.75
C VAL A 148 14.12 -18.65 -6.62
N ARG A 149 15.41 -18.56 -6.94
CA ARG A 149 16.11 -19.61 -7.70
C ARG A 149 16.08 -20.96 -6.95
N SER A 150 16.36 -20.97 -5.65
CA SER A 150 16.34 -22.21 -4.85
C SER A 150 14.95 -22.84 -4.71
N MET A 151 13.89 -22.03 -4.73
CA MET A 151 12.51 -22.52 -4.67
C MET A 151 12.09 -23.21 -5.97
N LEU A 152 12.71 -22.86 -7.10
CA LEU A 152 12.40 -23.40 -8.43
C LEU A 152 13.36 -24.50 -8.87
N ASP A 153 14.50 -24.63 -8.20
CA ASP A 153 15.44 -25.73 -8.40
C ASP A 153 14.89 -27.02 -7.78
N LYS A 154 14.77 -28.08 -8.60
CA LYS A 154 14.26 -29.39 -8.18
C LYS A 154 15.26 -30.17 -7.33
N GLU A 155 16.55 -29.88 -7.47
CA GLU A 155 17.61 -30.56 -6.75
C GLU A 155 17.87 -29.94 -5.36
N GLU A 156 17.30 -28.76 -5.09
CA GLU A 156 17.45 -28.08 -3.81
C GLU A 156 16.60 -28.69 -2.70
N THR A 157 17.19 -28.75 -1.51
CA THR A 157 16.51 -29.28 -0.33
C THR A 157 15.57 -28.26 0.31
N ASP A 158 14.53 -28.74 0.99
CA ASP A 158 13.64 -27.87 1.77
C ASP A 158 14.37 -27.12 2.89
N GLN A 159 15.46 -27.70 3.43
CA GLN A 159 16.30 -27.01 4.40
C GLN A 159 17.03 -25.82 3.77
N THR A 160 17.58 -25.98 2.55
CA THR A 160 18.22 -24.89 1.82
C THR A 160 17.22 -23.79 1.50
N ARG A 161 16.05 -24.16 0.96
CA ARG A 161 14.97 -23.22 0.62
C ARG A 161 14.52 -22.39 1.81
N LEU A 162 14.29 -23.04 2.97
CA LEU A 162 13.90 -22.35 4.19
C LEU A 162 15.00 -21.41 4.71
N ARG A 163 16.28 -21.82 4.62
CA ARG A 163 17.41 -20.97 5.00
C ARG A 163 17.48 -19.72 4.12
N LEU A 164 17.40 -19.88 2.80
CA LEU A 164 17.45 -18.76 1.85
C LEU A 164 16.23 -17.85 1.97
N LEU A 165 15.04 -18.39 2.25
CA LEU A 165 13.86 -17.59 2.58
C LEU A 165 14.12 -16.68 3.79
N ARG A 166 14.70 -17.22 4.86
CA ARG A 166 15.01 -16.45 6.07
C ARG A 166 16.05 -15.35 5.79
N GLU A 167 17.13 -15.69 5.08
CA GLU A 167 18.15 -14.71 4.69
C GLU A 167 17.57 -13.57 3.85
N ALA A 168 16.71 -13.89 2.89
CA ALA A 168 16.03 -12.89 2.06
C ALA A 168 15.07 -12.01 2.88
N CYS A 169 14.29 -12.62 3.79
CA CYS A 169 13.41 -11.88 4.69
C CYS A 169 14.19 -10.97 5.65
N ASP A 170 15.29 -11.45 6.22
CA ASP A 170 16.13 -10.70 7.14
C ASP A 170 16.81 -9.52 6.43
N ARG A 171 17.28 -9.72 5.18
CA ARG A 171 17.82 -8.64 4.36
C ARG A 171 16.75 -7.58 4.05
N HIS A 172 15.55 -8.00 3.65
CA HIS A 172 14.43 -7.09 3.40
C HIS A 172 14.13 -6.24 4.63
N GLN A 173 14.00 -6.85 5.81
CA GLN A 173 13.74 -6.15 7.06
C GLN A 173 14.89 -5.23 7.48
N ALA A 174 16.15 -5.64 7.27
CA ALA A 174 17.30 -4.78 7.50
C ALA A 174 17.24 -3.54 6.60
N TYR A 175 16.91 -3.70 5.32
CA TYR A 175 16.81 -2.58 4.41
C TYR A 175 15.62 -1.66 4.75
N TYR A 176 14.46 -2.24 5.09
CA TYR A 176 13.29 -1.48 5.53
C TYR A 176 13.60 -0.61 6.75
N ARG A 177 14.31 -1.14 7.76
CA ARG A 177 14.76 -0.37 8.92
C ARG A 177 15.73 0.75 8.55
N ASN A 178 16.69 0.47 7.66
CA ASN A 178 17.63 1.48 7.18
C ASN A 178 16.92 2.60 6.42
N ALA A 179 15.96 2.25 5.55
CA ALA A 179 15.15 3.22 4.82
C ALA A 179 14.38 4.13 5.78
N MET A 180 13.67 3.56 6.76
CA MET A 180 12.98 4.34 7.80
C MET A 180 13.91 5.23 8.65
N ALA A 181 15.19 4.86 8.77
CA ALA A 181 16.24 5.63 9.44
C ALA A 181 16.96 6.61 8.50
N GLY A 182 16.41 6.91 7.33
CA GLY A 182 16.96 7.89 6.39
C GLY A 182 18.22 7.42 5.66
N HIS A 183 18.50 6.12 5.67
CA HIS A 183 19.62 5.50 4.95
C HIS A 183 19.18 4.82 3.64
N GLY A 184 17.99 5.17 3.13
CA GLY A 184 17.58 4.82 1.77
C GLY A 184 18.33 5.66 0.73
N VAL A 185 18.38 5.16 -0.50
CA VAL A 185 19.14 5.81 -1.59
C VAL A 185 18.23 6.53 -2.57
N ASP A 186 16.99 6.10 -2.75
CA ASP A 186 16.12 6.57 -3.82
C ASP A 186 15.77 8.05 -3.70
N ARG A 187 15.33 8.52 -2.52
CA ARG A 187 15.04 9.96 -2.34
C ARG A 187 16.31 10.82 -2.37
N HIS A 188 17.45 10.28 -1.96
CA HIS A 188 18.73 10.98 -2.06
C HIS A 188 19.18 11.14 -3.53
N LEU A 189 19.12 10.06 -4.32
CA LEU A 189 19.36 10.11 -5.77
C LEU A 189 18.40 11.07 -6.47
N PHE A 190 17.14 11.11 -6.05
CA PHE A 190 16.14 12.03 -6.60
C PHE A 190 16.47 13.49 -6.28
N ALA A 191 16.88 13.79 -5.04
CA ALA A 191 17.33 15.13 -4.68
C ALA A 191 18.53 15.57 -5.55
N MET A 192 19.50 14.69 -5.76
CA MET A 192 20.65 14.98 -6.64
C MET A 192 20.22 15.22 -8.10
N TYR A 193 19.26 14.45 -8.61
CA TYR A 193 18.70 14.66 -9.95
C TYR A 193 17.99 16.00 -10.10
N VAL A 194 17.13 16.36 -9.14
CA VAL A 194 16.44 17.67 -9.16
C VAL A 194 17.46 18.81 -9.13
N VAL A 195 18.48 18.72 -8.28
CA VAL A 195 19.56 19.71 -8.20
C VAL A 195 20.36 19.77 -9.51
N SER A 196 20.68 18.63 -10.13
CA SER A 196 21.42 18.62 -11.39
C SER A 196 20.63 19.29 -12.52
N LYS A 197 19.31 19.05 -12.61
CA LYS A 197 18.45 19.73 -13.59
C LYS A 197 18.36 21.23 -13.33
N TYR A 198 18.28 21.65 -12.07
CA TYR A 198 18.28 23.08 -11.71
C TYR A 198 19.56 23.81 -12.18
N TYR A 199 20.73 23.17 -12.03
CA TYR A 199 22.01 23.73 -12.46
C TYR A 199 22.36 23.45 -13.94
N GLY A 200 21.50 22.77 -14.70
CA GLY A 200 21.79 22.39 -16.09
C GLY A 200 22.93 21.37 -16.23
N ILE A 201 23.21 20.59 -15.18
CA ILE A 201 24.25 19.55 -15.16
C ILE A 201 23.64 18.25 -15.69
N THR A 202 24.25 17.71 -16.75
CA THR A 202 23.95 16.37 -17.26
C THR A 202 24.74 15.32 -16.49
N SER A 203 24.06 14.22 -16.14
CA SER A 203 24.67 13.10 -15.43
C SER A 203 24.16 11.82 -16.04
N PRO A 204 24.97 11.12 -16.86
CA PRO A 204 24.57 9.86 -17.48
C PRO A 204 24.13 8.82 -16.45
N PHE A 205 24.73 8.84 -15.25
CA PHE A 205 24.33 7.98 -14.14
C PHE A 205 22.91 8.29 -13.64
N LEU A 206 22.61 9.55 -13.35
CA LEU A 206 21.28 9.92 -12.85
C LEU A 206 20.22 9.74 -13.93
N ASP A 207 20.52 10.12 -15.17
CA ASP A 207 19.60 9.90 -16.29
C ASP A 207 19.33 8.39 -16.49
N SER A 208 20.34 7.54 -16.34
CA SER A 208 20.15 6.08 -16.35
C SER A 208 19.28 5.60 -15.18
N VAL A 209 19.56 6.00 -13.95
CA VAL A 209 18.76 5.60 -12.77
C VAL A 209 17.29 5.97 -12.93
N PHE A 210 16.98 7.18 -13.41
CA PHE A 210 15.61 7.67 -13.56
C PHE A 210 14.92 7.21 -14.85
N SER A 211 15.66 6.57 -15.78
CA SER A 211 15.09 5.85 -16.92
C SER A 211 14.62 4.43 -16.56
N MET A 212 15.04 3.90 -15.41
CA MET A 212 14.62 2.56 -14.97
C MET A 212 13.21 2.60 -14.40
N ASN A 213 12.35 1.73 -14.91
CA ASN A 213 10.97 1.63 -14.46
C ASN A 213 10.80 0.51 -13.42
N TYR A 214 9.81 0.68 -12.53
CA TYR A 214 9.37 -0.36 -11.62
C TYR A 214 8.31 -1.23 -12.27
N ALA A 215 8.61 -2.51 -12.49
CA ALA A 215 7.62 -3.47 -12.99
C ALA A 215 6.66 -3.92 -11.87
N LEU A 216 7.06 -3.77 -10.61
CA LEU A 216 6.21 -4.05 -9.46
C LEU A 216 6.17 -2.84 -8.54
N SER A 217 4.97 -2.34 -8.26
CA SER A 217 4.71 -1.35 -7.22
C SER A 217 3.85 -1.98 -6.14
N THR A 218 4.40 -2.12 -4.94
CA THR A 218 3.78 -2.87 -3.86
C THR A 218 3.47 -1.97 -2.66
N SER A 219 2.43 -2.28 -1.89
CA SER A 219 2.21 -1.63 -0.61
C SER A 219 1.51 -2.53 0.41
N GLN A 220 1.99 -2.50 1.66
CA GLN A 220 1.30 -3.13 2.77
C GLN A 220 0.24 -2.19 3.35
N GLU A 221 -1.00 -2.67 3.40
CA GLU A 221 -2.06 -2.07 4.20
C GLU A 221 -1.90 -2.46 5.67
N TRP A 222 -1.65 -1.47 6.53
CA TRP A 222 -1.66 -1.69 7.96
C TRP A 222 -3.09 -1.62 8.48
N ARG A 223 -3.56 -2.75 9.04
CA ARG A 223 -4.75 -2.77 9.88
C ARG A 223 -4.31 -2.67 11.32
N ARG A 224 -4.56 -1.55 11.98
CA ARG A 224 -4.49 -1.54 13.45
C ARG A 224 -5.86 -1.96 13.95
N TYR A 225 -5.89 -3.02 14.76
CA TYR A 225 -6.91 -3.05 15.81
C TYR A 225 -6.62 -1.80 16.61
N ALA A 226 -7.45 -0.78 16.46
CA ALA A 226 -7.30 0.44 17.23
C ALA A 226 -7.42 0.05 18.71
N ILE A 227 -6.27 -0.09 19.38
CA ILE A 227 -6.18 0.21 20.81
C ILE A 227 -6.26 1.72 20.84
N VAL A 228 -7.48 2.25 20.74
CA VAL A 228 -7.74 3.59 21.24
C VAL A 228 -7.58 3.45 22.74
N LEU A 229 -6.40 3.80 23.26
CA LEU A 229 -6.23 4.04 24.69
C LEU A 229 -7.14 5.22 25.00
N ARG A 230 -8.39 4.97 25.42
CA ARG A 230 -9.13 5.97 26.17
C ARG A 230 -8.29 6.22 27.41
N HIS A 231 -7.80 7.44 27.53
CA HIS A 231 -7.18 7.95 28.75
C HIS A 231 -8.29 8.34 29.75
N ASP A 232 -9.28 7.46 29.96
CA ASP A 232 -10.32 7.64 30.95
C ASP A 232 -10.11 6.62 32.07
N ILE A 233 -9.66 7.16 33.19
CA ILE A 233 -9.54 6.49 34.48
C ILE A 233 -10.95 6.09 34.93
N HIS A 234 -11.14 4.79 35.17
CA HIS A 234 -12.28 4.09 35.79
C HIS A 234 -13.17 3.26 34.85
N SER A 235 -12.71 2.04 34.55
CA SER A 235 -13.43 0.78 34.85
C SER A 235 -12.75 -0.37 34.09
N GLU A 236 -12.30 -1.38 34.83
CA GLU A 236 -11.74 -2.62 34.28
C GLU A 236 -12.76 -3.40 33.44
N GLN A 237 -12.22 -4.17 32.47
CA GLN A 237 -12.89 -5.09 31.52
C GLN A 237 -13.24 -4.50 30.14
N MET A 238 -12.21 -4.27 29.32
CA MET A 238 -12.36 -4.18 27.87
C MET A 238 -12.37 -5.58 27.24
N SER A 239 -13.52 -5.98 26.70
CA SER A 239 -13.62 -7.17 25.84
C SER A 239 -13.06 -6.87 24.45
N VAL A 240 -12.04 -7.62 24.04
CA VAL A 240 -11.22 -7.42 22.83
C VAL A 240 -11.95 -7.83 21.52
N ASN A 241 -13.21 -8.28 21.60
CA ASN A 241 -13.83 -9.08 20.53
C ASN A 241 -14.88 -8.39 19.64
N ALA A 242 -15.20 -7.11 19.81
CA ALA A 242 -16.38 -6.51 19.17
C ALA A 242 -16.19 -6.00 17.71
N MET A 243 -14.96 -5.79 17.22
CA MET A 243 -14.73 -5.24 15.86
C MET A 243 -14.44 -6.30 14.77
N SER A 244 -15.00 -7.49 14.88
CA SER A 244 -14.72 -8.58 13.92
C SER A 244 -15.48 -8.46 12.58
N SER A 245 -16.54 -7.66 12.50
CA SER A 245 -17.51 -7.68 11.39
C SER A 245 -17.31 -6.59 10.32
N HIS A 246 -16.71 -5.44 10.64
CA HIS A 246 -16.57 -4.33 9.68
C HIS A 246 -15.15 -4.25 9.13
N ARG A 247 -14.83 -5.18 8.22
CA ARG A 247 -13.49 -5.35 7.64
C ARG A 247 -13.23 -4.25 6.60
N VAL A 248 -12.41 -3.27 6.96
CA VAL A 248 -11.90 -2.23 6.05
C VAL A 248 -10.79 -2.81 5.18
N THR A 249 -10.96 -2.75 3.86
CA THR A 249 -9.88 -2.93 2.88
C THR A 249 -9.69 -1.61 2.14
N VAL A 250 -8.45 -1.16 1.97
CA VAL A 250 -8.08 0.10 1.30
C VAL A 250 -7.15 -0.23 0.15
N TYR A 251 -7.68 -0.36 -1.05
CA TYR A 251 -6.88 -0.70 -2.21
C TYR A 251 -6.08 0.51 -2.72
N TYR A 252 -4.77 0.35 -2.90
CA TYR A 252 -3.85 1.41 -3.36
C TYR A 252 -2.94 0.92 -4.50
N GLY A 253 -3.33 1.01 -5.77
CA GLY A 253 -2.36 0.72 -6.83
C GLY A 253 -1.83 2.01 -7.43
N ILE A 254 -0.50 2.08 -7.56
CA ILE A 254 0.12 2.84 -8.64
C ILE A 254 0.48 1.79 -9.68
N THR A 255 -0.30 1.67 -10.76
CA THR A 255 0.24 1.10 -11.99
C THR A 255 1.08 2.21 -12.63
N SER A 256 2.29 1.87 -13.08
CA SER A 256 3.07 2.82 -13.88
C SER A 256 2.40 2.90 -15.24
N PRO A 257 1.85 4.06 -15.68
CA PRO A 257 1.19 4.17 -16.98
C PRO A 257 2.15 4.05 -18.17
N PHE A 258 3.43 3.75 -17.92
CA PHE A 258 4.51 3.72 -18.92
C PHE A 258 5.07 2.32 -19.18
N LEU A 259 4.51 1.27 -18.56
CA LEU A 259 4.88 -0.11 -18.78
C LEU A 259 3.62 -0.97 -18.88
N ASP A 260 3.31 -1.45 -20.09
CA ASP A 260 2.23 -2.40 -20.37
C ASP A 260 2.36 -3.76 -19.62
N SER A 261 3.40 -3.92 -18.79
CA SER A 261 3.70 -5.12 -18.00
C SER A 261 3.95 -4.82 -16.51
N ALA A 262 3.63 -3.61 -16.04
CA ALA A 262 3.79 -3.25 -14.64
C ALA A 262 2.54 -3.59 -13.82
N PHE A 263 2.75 -4.14 -12.63
CA PHE A 263 1.66 -4.48 -11.71
C PHE A 263 1.68 -3.62 -10.45
N GLY A 264 0.49 -3.18 -10.04
CA GLY A 264 0.23 -2.62 -8.72
C GLY A 264 -0.28 -3.71 -7.76
N MET A 265 0.43 -3.97 -6.67
CA MET A 265 0.06 -5.01 -5.70
C MET A 265 -0.13 -4.46 -4.29
N ASN A 266 -1.30 -4.72 -3.71
CA ASN A 266 -1.58 -4.39 -2.31
C ASN A 266 -1.85 -5.63 -1.51
N TYR A 267 -1.49 -5.58 -0.24
CA TYR A 267 -1.85 -6.66 0.67
C TYR A 267 -2.18 -6.18 2.06
N ALA A 268 -3.18 -6.83 2.66
CA ALA A 268 -3.55 -6.63 4.06
C ALA A 268 -3.38 -7.95 4.82
N LEU A 269 -2.66 -7.87 5.94
CA LEU A 269 -2.35 -9.03 6.78
C LEU A 269 -3.28 -9.11 7.98
N SER A 270 -3.92 -10.27 8.15
CA SER A 270 -4.64 -10.63 9.38
C SER A 270 -3.98 -11.83 10.06
N THR A 271 -4.46 -12.20 11.25
CA THR A 271 -3.99 -13.36 12.01
C THR A 271 -4.00 -14.65 11.19
N SER A 272 -5.08 -14.90 10.45
CA SER A 272 -5.33 -16.18 9.76
C SER A 272 -5.56 -16.06 8.25
N GLN A 273 -5.53 -14.86 7.68
CA GLN A 273 -5.78 -14.62 6.25
C GLN A 273 -4.87 -13.53 5.71
N VAL A 274 -4.59 -13.59 4.41
CA VAL A 274 -3.96 -12.51 3.64
C VAL A 274 -4.95 -12.06 2.58
N ARG A 275 -5.09 -10.75 2.38
CA ARG A 275 -5.90 -10.19 1.28
C ARG A 275 -4.96 -9.54 0.30
N TYR A 276 -5.15 -9.78 -0.98
CA TYR A 276 -4.39 -9.17 -2.06
C TYR A 276 -5.32 -8.38 -2.98
N SER A 277 -4.77 -7.31 -3.54
CA SER A 277 -5.30 -6.61 -4.70
C SER A 277 -4.21 -6.55 -5.74
N LEU A 278 -4.49 -6.99 -6.95
CA LEU A 278 -3.58 -6.94 -8.08
C LEU A 278 -4.23 -6.04 -9.14
N GLN A 279 -3.46 -5.07 -9.62
CA GLN A 279 -3.86 -4.15 -10.67
C GLN A 279 -2.86 -4.28 -11.82
N GLY A 280 -3.37 -4.33 -13.03
CA GLY A 280 -2.61 -4.47 -14.28
C GLY A 280 -3.26 -3.65 -15.36
#